data_AF-A0A315WN30-F1
#
_entry.id   AF-A0A315WN30-F1
#
_cell.length_a   1.000
_cell.length_b   1.000
_cell.length_c   1.000
_cell.angle_alpha   90.00
_cell.angle_beta   90.00
_cell.angle_gamma   90.00
#
_symmetry.space_group_name_H-M   'P 1'
#
loop_
_entity.id
_entity.type
_entity.pdbx_description
1 polymer ?
#
loop_
_entity_poly.entity_id
_entity_poly.type
_entity_poly.pdbx_seq_one_letter_code
_entity_poly.pdbx_strand_id
1 'polypeptide(L)'
;MDESLSIFIMDTSPLSDRQDPEGDTYYERIDKFVTRPTPTEHLFYCLEIKELVCSKQLKEEYEKEDLIGIEFTPIDENFRYDPWGDFYS
;
A
#
# COMPACT_ATOMS: atom_id res chain seq x y z
N MET A 1 -8.08 2.03 -1.22
CA MET A 1 -7.67 3.26 -1.95
C MET A 1 -8.88 3.99 -2.55
N ASP A 2 -8.84 5.32 -2.68
CA ASP A 2 -9.80 6.08 -3.51
C ASP A 2 -9.32 6.05 -4.96
N GLU A 3 -9.93 5.18 -5.76
CA GLU A 3 -9.53 4.97 -7.17
C GLU A 3 -9.75 6.21 -8.04
N SER A 4 -10.70 7.08 -7.69
CA SER A 4 -11.01 8.27 -8.49
C SER A 4 -9.98 9.40 -8.34
N LEU A 5 -9.24 9.39 -7.23
CA LEU A 5 -8.25 10.42 -6.88
C LEU A 5 -6.81 9.92 -6.95
N SER A 6 -6.63 8.60 -7.08
CA SER A 6 -5.34 7.92 -7.18
C SER A 6 -4.88 7.80 -8.64
N ILE A 7 -3.58 7.63 -8.84
CA ILE A 7 -2.98 7.46 -10.17
C ILE A 7 -2.15 6.18 -10.14
N PHE A 8 -2.50 5.22 -11.01
CA PHE A 8 -1.90 3.90 -11.03
C PHE A 8 -1.93 3.25 -12.42
N ILE A 9 -1.08 2.25 -12.60
CA ILE A 9 -1.01 1.35 -13.74
C ILE A 9 -1.37 -0.05 -13.26
N MET A 10 -2.37 -0.63 -13.90
CA MET A 10 -2.84 -1.99 -13.65
C MET A 10 -1.87 -3.00 -14.28
N ASP A 11 -1.56 -4.07 -13.55
CA ASP A 11 -0.87 -5.20 -14.16
C ASP A 11 -1.85 -6.00 -15.02
N THR A 12 -1.61 -5.98 -16.34
CA THR A 12 -2.45 -6.66 -17.35
C THR A 12 -1.79 -7.95 -17.88
N SER A 13 -0.74 -8.42 -17.22
CA SER A 13 -0.03 -9.64 -17.64
C SER A 13 -0.99 -10.83 -17.64
N PRO A 14 -1.04 -11.68 -18.68
CA PRO A 14 -1.94 -12.84 -18.73
C PRO A 14 -1.65 -13.92 -17.67
N LEU A 15 -0.62 -13.72 -16.85
CA LEU A 15 -0.32 -14.51 -15.65
C LEU A 15 -1.07 -13.99 -14.40
N SER A 16 -1.45 -12.70 -14.35
CA SER A 16 -2.25 -12.13 -13.25
C SER A 16 -3.69 -12.67 -13.27
N ASP A 17 -4.24 -12.94 -14.46
CA ASP A 17 -5.56 -13.57 -14.66
C ASP A 17 -5.64 -15.05 -14.19
N ARG A 18 -4.52 -15.71 -13.88
CA ARG A 18 -4.49 -17.18 -13.74
C ARG A 18 -4.55 -17.73 -12.33
N GLN A 19 -4.57 -16.91 -11.27
CA GLN A 19 -4.46 -17.52 -9.94
C GLN A 19 -4.98 -16.77 -8.72
N ASP A 20 -5.90 -15.81 -8.88
CA ASP A 20 -6.62 -15.28 -7.73
C ASP A 20 -8.09 -15.74 -7.69
N PRO A 21 -8.46 -16.70 -6.82
CA PRO A 21 -9.85 -17.10 -6.66
C PRO A 21 -10.74 -15.97 -6.07
N GLU A 22 -10.15 -14.89 -5.55
CA GLU A 22 -10.88 -13.78 -4.91
C GLU A 22 -11.09 -12.56 -5.84
N GLY A 23 -10.49 -12.56 -7.04
CA GLY A 23 -10.66 -11.48 -8.02
C GLY A 23 -9.86 -10.21 -7.67
N ASP A 24 -8.72 -10.37 -7.00
CA ASP A 24 -7.88 -9.25 -6.57
C ASP A 24 -7.29 -8.46 -7.74
N THR A 25 -7.24 -7.14 -7.53
CA THR A 25 -6.67 -6.15 -8.44
C THR A 25 -5.15 -6.05 -8.22
N TYR A 26 -4.37 -6.31 -9.26
CA TYR A 26 -2.91 -6.19 -9.23
C TYR A 26 -2.45 -4.89 -9.90
N TYR A 27 -1.58 -4.16 -9.21
CA TYR A 27 -1.01 -2.90 -9.69
C TYR A 27 0.46 -3.11 -10.07
N GLU A 28 0.80 -2.77 -11.32
CA GLU A 28 2.19 -2.69 -11.75
C GLU A 28 2.90 -1.54 -11.04
N ARG A 29 2.21 -0.40 -10.91
CA ARG A 29 2.75 0.81 -10.28
C ARG A 29 1.64 1.71 -9.75
N ILE A 30 1.86 2.35 -8.60
CA ILE A 30 0.99 3.42 -8.07
C ILE A 30 1.83 4.69 -7.91
N ASP A 31 1.53 5.69 -8.74
CA ASP A 31 2.24 6.98 -8.78
C ASP A 31 1.62 8.00 -7.80
N LYS A 32 0.36 7.81 -7.39
CA LYS A 32 -0.29 8.60 -6.34
C LYS A 32 -1.29 7.74 -5.58
N PHE A 33 -1.07 7.57 -4.28
CA PHE A 33 -1.93 6.76 -3.41
C PHE A 33 -2.81 7.66 -2.54
N VAL A 34 -4.12 7.71 -2.83
CA VAL A 34 -5.08 8.46 -2.00
C VAL A 34 -5.89 7.49 -1.17
N THR A 35 -5.81 7.61 0.15
CA THR A 35 -6.61 6.80 1.08
C THR A 35 -8.06 7.29 1.10
N ARG A 36 -9.01 6.36 1.18
CA ARG A 36 -10.38 6.68 1.62
C ARG A 36 -10.32 7.11 3.10
N PRO A 37 -11.38 7.76 3.65
CA PRO A 37 -11.45 8.07 5.07
C PRO A 37 -11.07 6.85 5.91
N THR A 38 -10.20 7.07 6.89
CA THR A 38 -9.52 6.03 7.65
C THR A 38 -10.53 5.08 8.29
N PRO A 39 -10.29 3.75 8.25
CA PRO A 39 -11.02 2.81 9.07
C PRO A 39 -10.90 3.18 10.55
N THR A 40 -11.85 2.72 11.37
CA THR A 40 -11.76 2.86 12.83
C THR A 40 -10.55 2.14 13.42
N GLU A 41 -10.00 1.16 12.69
CA GLU A 41 -8.84 0.37 13.04
C GLU A 41 -7.52 1.10 12.75
N HIS A 42 -6.53 0.87 13.60
CA HIS A 42 -5.21 1.48 13.47
C HIS A 42 -4.17 0.60 12.77
N LEU A 43 -4.46 -0.67 12.53
CA LEU A 43 -3.59 -1.61 11.81
C LEU A 43 -4.48 -2.46 10.90
N PHE A 44 -4.19 -2.47 9.61
CA PHE A 44 -4.97 -3.21 8.63
C PHE A 44 -4.11 -3.61 7.43
N TYR A 45 -4.58 -4.59 6.67
CA TYR A 45 -3.92 -5.04 5.45
C TYR A 45 -4.41 -4.23 4.26
N CYS A 46 -3.48 -3.63 3.51
CA CYS A 46 -3.79 -2.85 2.32
C CYS A 46 -3.71 -3.76 1.09
N LEU A 47 -4.86 -4.08 0.50
CA LEU A 47 -4.94 -5.01 -0.63
C LEU A 47 -4.21 -4.50 -1.87
N GLU A 48 -4.15 -3.18 -2.08
CA GLU A 48 -3.57 -2.58 -3.27
C GLU A 48 -2.04 -2.66 -3.32
N ILE A 49 -1.37 -2.59 -2.17
CA ILE A 49 0.10 -2.71 -2.07
C ILE A 49 0.55 -4.02 -1.41
N LYS A 50 -0.41 -4.87 -0.99
CA LYS A 50 -0.20 -6.18 -0.34
C LYS A 50 0.65 -6.13 0.94
N GLU A 51 0.58 -5.01 1.66
CA GLU A 51 1.36 -4.74 2.87
C GLU A 51 0.47 -4.43 4.09
N LEU A 52 1.02 -4.61 5.29
CA LEU A 52 0.42 -4.09 6.51
C LEU A 52 0.65 -2.58 6.61
N VAL A 53 -0.43 -1.84 6.85
CA VAL A 53 -0.39 -0.39 7.03
C VAL A 53 -1.04 -0.02 8.35
N CYS A 54 -0.61 1.11 8.91
CA CYS A 54 -1.13 1.59 10.18
C CYS A 54 -1.49 3.07 10.14
N SER A 55 -2.30 3.48 11.10
CA SER A 55 -2.59 4.89 11.32
C SER A 55 -1.34 5.61 11.84
N LYS A 56 -1.26 6.92 11.56
CA LYS A 56 -0.21 7.78 12.11
C LYS A 56 -0.17 7.72 13.64
N GLN A 57 -1.34 7.62 14.28
CA GLN A 57 -1.45 7.54 15.74
C GLN A 57 -0.76 6.30 16.31
N LEU A 58 -0.93 5.13 15.67
CA LEU A 58 -0.28 3.90 16.15
C LEU A 58 1.24 3.98 16.04
N LYS A 59 1.75 4.55 14.94
CA LYS A 59 3.19 4.83 14.80
C LYS A 59 3.69 5.72 15.94
N GLU A 60 2.99 6.83 16.21
CA GLU A 60 3.38 7.77 17.27
C GLU A 60 3.38 7.12 18.66
N GLU A 61 2.40 6.28 18.96
CA GLU A 61 2.35 5.51 20.21
C GLU A 61 3.48 4.47 20.29
N TYR A 62 3.77 3.75 19.21
CA TYR A 62 4.86 2.78 19.14
C TYR A 62 6.23 3.42 19.41
N GLU A 63 6.50 4.57 18.77
CA GLU A 63 7.75 5.33 18.95
C GLU A 63 7.85 5.92 20.35
N LYS A 64 6.73 6.39 20.92
CA LYS A 64 6.69 6.95 22.28
C LYS A 64 7.04 5.92 23.34
N GLU A 65 6.64 4.67 23.15
CA GLU A 65 6.93 3.55 24.07
C GLU A 65 8.33 2.94 23.84
N ASP A 66 9.17 3.54 22.97
CA ASP A 66 10.53 3.08 22.63
C ASP A 66 10.57 1.61 22.19
N LEU A 67 9.51 1.18 21.47
CA LEU A 67 9.44 -0.17 20.93
C LEU A 67 10.36 -0.30 19.72
N ILE A 68 10.97 -1.47 19.58
CA ILE A 68 11.94 -1.77 18.51
C ILE A 68 11.49 -2.99 17.70
N GLY A 69 11.96 -3.06 16.45
CA GLY A 69 11.75 -4.21 15.55
C GLY A 69 10.72 -3.99 14.44
N ILE A 70 10.16 -2.78 14.33
CA ILE A 70 9.31 -2.37 13.20
C ILE A 70 9.86 -1.07 12.62
N GLU A 71 10.01 -1.02 11.31
CA GLU A 71 10.31 0.20 10.56
C GLU A 71 9.04 0.70 9.88
N PHE A 72 8.82 2.02 9.90
CA PHE A 72 7.65 2.64 9.31
C PHE A 72 8.04 3.42 8.07
N THR A 73 7.35 3.13 6.96
CA THR A 73 7.46 3.92 5.73
C THR A 73 6.21 4.79 5.58
N PRO A 74 6.35 6.12 5.43
CA PRO A 74 5.19 7.00 5.28
C PRO A 74 4.48 6.77 3.94
N ILE A 75 3.15 6.67 4.00
CA ILE A 75 2.28 6.72 2.82
C ILE A 75 1.72 8.15 2.74
N ASP A 76 2.49 9.04 2.11
CA ASP A 76 2.15 10.45 1.91
C ASP A 76 2.07 10.81 0.42
N GLU A 77 2.01 12.09 0.09
CA GLU A 77 1.90 12.58 -1.29
C GLU A 77 3.07 12.17 -2.20
N ASN A 78 4.22 11.82 -1.61
CA ASN A 78 5.41 11.37 -2.33
C ASN A 78 5.52 9.84 -2.38
N PHE A 79 4.62 9.11 -1.73
CA PHE A 79 4.64 7.66 -1.75
C PHE A 79 4.39 7.14 -3.17
N ARG A 80 5.27 6.23 -3.59
CA ARG A 80 5.18 5.54 -4.87
C ARG A 80 5.37 4.05 -4.64
N TYR A 81 4.43 3.26 -5.13
CA TYR A 81 4.55 1.82 -5.17
C TYR A 81 5.07 1.41 -6.56
N ASP A 82 6.26 0.83 -6.60
CA ASP A 82 6.90 0.32 -7.83
C ASP A 82 7.71 -0.95 -7.48
N PRO A 83 7.05 -2.11 -7.29
CA PRO A 83 7.70 -3.35 -6.85
C PRO A 83 8.71 -3.88 -7.88
N TRP A 84 8.63 -3.39 -9.13
CA TRP A 84 9.51 -3.80 -10.22
C TRP A 84 10.60 -2.76 -10.54
N GLY A 85 10.58 -1.58 -9.91
CA GLY A 85 11.43 -0.45 -10.26
C GLY A 85 12.93 -0.78 -10.28
N ASP A 86 13.38 -1.61 -9.33
CA ASP A 86 14.78 -2.00 -9.22
C ASP A 86 15.23 -2.98 -10.31
N PHE A 87 14.31 -3.73 -10.93
CA PHE A 87 14.64 -4.71 -11.99
C PHE A 87 14.95 -4.06 -13.34
N TYR A 88 14.53 -2.81 -13.56
CA TYR A 88 14.71 -2.08 -14.81
C TYR A 88 15.86 -1.04 -14.76
N SER A 89 16.68 -1.07 -13.70
CA SER A 89 17.76 -0.10 -13.43
C SER A 89 19.17 -0.57 -13.81
#